data_AF-A0AAW8P793-F1
#
_entry.id   AF-A0AAW8P793-F1
#
_cell.length_a   1.000
_cell.length_b   1.000
_cell.length_c   1.000
_cell.angle_alpha   90.00
_cell.angle_beta   90.00
_cell.angle_gamma   90.00
#
_symmetry.space_group_name_H-M   'P 1'
#
loop_
_entity.id
_entity.type
_entity.pdbx_description
1 polymer ?
#
loop_
_entity_poly.entity_id
_entity_poly.type
_entity_poly.pdbx_seq_one_letter_code
_entity_poly.pdbx_strand_id
1 'polypeptide(L)'
;MEETINIIRSASIPEREEIIVDFAQWLRTASQEALVYGEGRFALMSANMAEAIRMNADELARDNPETTERVLQQVCAMISQFKAAYPHRVLSRSVH
;
A
#
# COMPACT_ATOMS: atom_id res chain seq x y z
N MET A 1 10.10 -0.60 1.81
CA MET A 1 9.04 0.30 1.30
C MET A 1 9.67 1.51 0.64
N GLU A 2 10.37 2.41 1.36
CA GLU A 2 11.08 3.55 0.74
C GLU A 2 12.19 3.12 -0.23
N GLU A 3 12.95 2.07 0.09
CA GLU A 3 13.97 1.51 -0.81
C GLU A 3 13.36 1.00 -2.14
N THR A 4 12.15 0.43 -2.07
CA THR A 4 11.38 -0.07 -3.22
C THR A 4 10.86 1.05 -4.11
N ILE A 5 10.69 2.27 -3.57
CA ILE A 5 10.30 3.45 -4.34
C ILE A 5 11.49 3.97 -5.14
N ASN A 6 12.70 3.95 -4.56
CA ASN A 6 13.91 4.44 -5.23
C ASN A 6 14.25 3.66 -6.51
N ILE A 7 13.91 2.37 -6.57
CA ILE A 7 14.13 1.53 -7.75
C ILE A 7 13.12 1.77 -8.88
N ILE A 8 11.97 2.43 -8.63
CA ILE A 8 10.91 2.65 -9.64
C ILE A 8 11.45 3.41 -10.86
N ARG A 9 12.37 4.37 -10.64
CA ARG A 9 12.93 5.21 -11.71
C ARG A 9 13.81 4.42 -12.67
N SER A 10 14.55 3.44 -12.16
CA SER A 10 15.46 2.60 -12.94
C SER A 10 14.85 1.28 -13.40
N ALA A 11 13.72 0.87 -12.81
CA ALA A 11 13.01 -0.36 -13.15
C ALA A 11 12.42 -0.31 -14.57
N SER A 12 12.41 -1.46 -15.23
CA SER A 12 11.66 -1.67 -16.48
C SER A 12 10.15 -1.65 -16.22
N ILE A 13 9.35 -1.47 -17.28
CA ILE A 13 7.87 -1.46 -17.17
C ILE A 13 7.32 -2.70 -16.42
N PRO A 14 7.69 -3.95 -16.75
CA PRO A 14 7.17 -5.10 -16.02
C PRO A 14 7.58 -5.12 -14.54
N GLU A 15 8.80 -4.69 -14.21
CA GLU A 15 9.26 -4.58 -12.82
C GLU A 15 8.51 -3.48 -12.06
N ARG A 16 8.20 -2.35 -12.71
CA ARG A 16 7.37 -1.30 -12.12
C ARG A 16 5.96 -1.80 -11.82
N GLU A 17 5.37 -2.53 -12.76
CA GLU A 17 4.04 -3.13 -12.57
C GLU A 17 4.01 -4.05 -11.35
N GLU A 18 5.01 -4.92 -11.21
CA GLU A 18 5.16 -5.79 -10.04
C GLU A 18 5.24 -4.97 -8.74
N ILE A 19 6.09 -3.95 -8.70
CA ILE A 19 6.21 -3.05 -7.53
C ILE A 19 4.86 -2.39 -7.22
N ILE A 20 4.13 -1.90 -8.23
CA ILE A 20 2.84 -1.23 -8.03
C ILE A 20 1.80 -2.22 -7.47
N VAL A 21 1.79 -3.46 -7.98
CA VAL A 21 0.91 -4.54 -7.49
C VAL A 21 1.23 -4.89 -6.04
N ASP A 22 2.50 -4.94 -5.65
CA ASP A 22 2.91 -5.18 -4.27
C ASP A 22 2.41 -4.09 -3.32
N PHE A 23 2.48 -2.83 -3.75
CA PHE A 23 1.95 -1.71 -2.98
C PHE A 23 0.42 -1.78 -2.80
N ALA A 24 -0.32 -2.17 -3.83
CA ALA A 24 -1.75 -2.44 -3.71
C ALA A 24 -2.02 -3.58 -2.71
N GLN A 25 -1.21 -4.63 -2.73
CA GLN A 25 -1.32 -5.74 -1.79
C GLN A 25 -1.03 -5.30 -0.35
N TRP A 26 -0.04 -4.45 -0.12
CA TRP A 26 0.25 -3.90 1.21
C TRP A 26 -0.89 -3.02 1.74
N LEU A 27 -1.52 -2.20 0.90
CA LEU A 27 -2.71 -1.44 1.28
C LEU A 27 -3.89 -2.35 1.64
N ARG A 28 -4.09 -3.44 0.89
CA ARG A 28 -5.14 -4.42 1.18
C ARG A 28 -4.91 -5.08 2.54
N THR A 29 -3.67 -5.45 2.86
CA THR A 29 -3.32 -5.99 4.18
C THR A 29 -3.57 -4.95 5.28
N ALA A 30 -3.10 -3.71 5.10
CA ALA A 30 -3.32 -2.62 6.07
C ALA A 30 -4.83 -2.33 6.27
N SER A 31 -5.64 -2.43 5.21
CA SER A 31 -7.09 -2.33 5.30
C SER A 31 -7.68 -3.43 6.18
N GLN A 32 -7.22 -4.67 6.03
CA GLN A 32 -7.70 -5.80 6.81
C GLN A 32 -7.30 -5.67 8.28
N GLU A 33 -6.06 -5.24 8.55
CA GLU A 33 -5.59 -4.94 9.90
C GLU A 33 -6.42 -3.82 10.54
N ALA A 34 -6.73 -2.75 9.81
CA ALA A 34 -7.54 -1.65 10.31
C ALA A 34 -8.95 -2.07 10.71
N LEU A 35 -9.57 -3.02 9.99
CA LEU A 35 -10.87 -3.59 10.41
C LEU A 35 -10.75 -4.29 11.77
N VAL A 36 -9.64 -4.98 12.03
CA VAL A 36 -9.38 -5.65 13.31
C VAL A 36 -9.25 -4.64 14.46
N TYR A 37 -8.70 -3.46 14.19
CA TYR A 37 -8.58 -2.37 15.18
C TYR A 37 -9.83 -1.48 15.29
N GLY A 38 -10.90 -1.76 14.54
CA GLY A 38 -12.12 -0.92 14.52
C GLY A 38 -12.00 0.36 13.69
N GLU A 39 -10.91 0.52 12.93
CA GLU A 39 -10.61 1.69 12.11
C GLU A 39 -11.29 1.63 10.75
N GLY A 40 -12.62 1.60 10.75
CA GLY A 40 -13.43 1.41 9.54
C GLY A 40 -13.17 2.44 8.44
N ARG A 41 -12.89 3.70 8.81
CA ARG A 41 -12.58 4.76 7.84
C ARG A 41 -11.26 4.50 7.12
N PHE A 42 -10.21 4.14 7.87
CA PHE A 42 -8.91 3.83 7.28
C PHE A 42 -8.97 2.55 6.44
N ALA A 43 -9.71 1.54 6.92
CA ALA A 43 -9.95 0.30 6.17
C ALA A 43 -10.59 0.58 4.80
N LEU A 44 -11.72 1.28 4.77
CA LEU A 44 -12.41 1.59 3.52
C LEU A 44 -11.53 2.39 2.56
N MET A 45 -10.84 3.41 3.07
CA MET A 45 -9.94 4.24 2.26
C MET A 45 -8.79 3.42 1.66
N SER A 46 -8.18 2.55 2.47
CA SER A 46 -7.06 1.70 2.04
C SER A 46 -7.49 0.63 1.04
N ALA A 47 -8.68 0.04 1.23
CA ALA A 47 -9.27 -0.91 0.29
C ALA A 47 -9.55 -0.27 -1.07
N ASN A 48 -10.20 0.91 -1.08
CA ASN A 48 -10.49 1.63 -2.31
C ASN A 48 -9.21 2.02 -3.06
N MET A 49 -8.18 2.48 -2.33
CA MET A 49 -6.91 2.84 -2.94
C MET A 49 -6.14 1.61 -3.45
N ALA A 50 -6.17 0.48 -2.73
CA ALA A 50 -5.60 -0.78 -3.20
C ALA A 50 -6.25 -1.24 -4.51
N GLU A 51 -7.58 -1.16 -4.59
CA GLU A 51 -8.33 -1.55 -5.78
C GLU A 51 -8.01 -0.62 -6.96
N ALA A 52 -8.03 0.69 -6.76
CA ALA A 52 -7.69 1.67 -7.77
C ALA A 52 -6.27 1.47 -8.32
N ILE A 53 -5.27 1.29 -7.44
CA ILE A 53 -3.89 1.06 -7.86
C ILE A 53 -3.77 -0.24 -8.66
N ARG A 54 -4.42 -1.31 -8.20
CA ARG A 54 -4.38 -2.61 -8.89
C ARG A 54 -5.04 -2.56 -10.27
N MET A 55 -6.17 -1.86 -10.41
CA MET A 55 -6.85 -1.71 -11.71
C MET A 55 -6.02 -0.89 -12.70
N ASN A 56 -5.21 0.06 -12.21
CA ASN A 56 -4.41 0.96 -13.05
C ASN A 56 -2.91 0.59 -13.04
N ALA A 57 -2.51 -0.59 -12.56
CA ALA A 57 -1.10 -0.94 -12.36
C ALA A 57 -0.29 -0.92 -13.67
N ASP A 58 -0.88 -1.47 -14.73
CA ASP A 58 -0.32 -1.51 -16.08
C ASP A 58 -0.18 -0.10 -16.71
N GLU A 59 -1.12 0.81 -16.41
CA GLU A 59 -1.06 2.21 -16.85
C GLU A 59 0.01 2.98 -16.06
N LEU A 60 0.01 2.86 -14.73
CA LEU A 60 0.98 3.48 -13.83
C LEU A 60 2.41 2.98 -14.08
N ALA A 61 2.58 1.74 -14.55
CA ALA A 61 3.89 1.20 -14.91
C ALA A 61 4.48 1.85 -16.18
N ARG A 62 3.61 2.30 -17.09
CA ARG A 62 4.00 2.98 -18.35
C ARG A 62 4.05 4.50 -18.25
N ASP A 63 3.42 5.07 -17.23
CA ASP A 63 3.46 6.52 -16.98
C ASP A 63 4.86 7.00 -16.59
N ASN A 64 5.03 8.33 -16.45
CA ASN A 64 6.24 8.93 -15.92
C ASN A 64 6.55 8.32 -14.54
N PRO A 65 7.75 7.72 -14.35
CA PRO A 65 8.13 7.13 -13.08
C PRO A 65 8.05 8.10 -11.91
N GLU A 66 8.20 9.42 -12.13
CA GLU A 66 8.04 10.43 -11.07
C GLU A 66 6.58 10.54 -10.57
N THR A 67 5.60 10.37 -11.46
CA THR A 67 4.18 10.37 -11.08
C THR A 67 3.88 9.13 -10.25
N THR A 68 4.31 7.97 -10.74
CA THR A 68 4.16 6.68 -10.05
C THR A 68 4.83 6.72 -8.68
N GLU A 69 6.04 7.28 -8.59
CA GLU A 69 6.76 7.45 -7.34
C GLU A 69 5.94 8.22 -6.30
N ARG A 70 5.31 9.34 -6.68
CA ARG A 70 4.48 10.13 -5.77
C ARG A 70 3.27 9.36 -5.25
N VAL A 71 2.64 8.56 -6.11
CA VAL A 71 1.54 7.67 -5.70
C VAL A 71 2.04 6.67 -4.67
N LEU A 72 3.17 6.01 -4.93
CA LEU A 72 3.76 5.03 -4.00
C LEU A 72 4.21 5.68 -2.68
N GLN A 73 4.75 6.90 -2.72
CA GLN A 73 5.10 7.67 -1.52
C GLN A 73 3.86 7.97 -0.67
N GLN A 74 2.73 8.33 -1.29
CA GLN A 74 1.47 8.54 -0.58
C GLN A 74 1.01 7.24 0.12
N VAL A 75 1.09 6.10 -0.58
CA VAL A 75 0.77 4.79 0.01
C VAL A 75 1.68 4.48 1.21
N CYS A 76 2.99 4.66 1.06
CA CYS A 76 3.96 4.50 2.15
C CYS A 76 3.62 5.38 3.34
N ALA A 77 3.30 6.65 3.11
CA ALA A 77 2.93 7.58 4.17
C ALA A 77 1.67 7.12 4.92
N MET A 78 0.64 6.68 4.19
CA MET A 78 -0.60 6.18 4.78
C MET A 78 -0.36 4.94 5.66
N ILE A 79 0.36 3.94 5.15
CA ILE A 79 0.66 2.71 5.89
C ILE A 79 1.54 3.02 7.11
N SER A 80 2.54 3.89 6.97
CA SER A 80 3.42 4.28 8.07
C SER A 80 2.67 5.05 9.16
N GLN A 81 1.78 5.97 8.81
CA GLN A 81 0.94 6.69 9.77
C GLN A 81 0.02 5.74 10.54
N PHE A 82 -0.60 4.77 9.84
CA PHE A 82 -1.42 3.76 10.48
C PHE A 82 -0.60 2.88 11.44
N LYS A 83 0.56 2.39 11.01
CA LYS A 83 1.45 1.60 11.89
C LYS A 83 1.95 2.39 13.10
N ALA A 84 2.20 3.68 12.94
CA ALA A 84 2.60 4.56 14.04
C ALA A 84 1.47 4.81 15.04
N ALA A 85 0.21 4.84 14.57
CA ALA A 85 -0.97 4.95 15.44
C ALA A 85 -1.31 3.61 16.13
N TYR A 86 -0.97 2.48 15.51
CA TYR A 86 -1.23 1.13 16.03
C TYR A 86 0.07 0.30 16.18
N PRO A 87 1.04 0.74 17.00
CA PRO A 87 2.29 0.03 17.22
C PRO A 87 2.02 -1.20 18.10
N HIS A 88 1.77 -2.34 17.45
CA HIS A 88 1.60 -3.67 18.05
C HIS A 88 0.26 -3.94 18.76
N ARG A 89 -0.56 -4.81 18.16
CA ARG A 89 -0.88 -6.12 18.74
C ARG A 89 -1.32 -7.08 17.63
N VAL A 90 -0.49 -8.08 17.35
CA VAL A 90 -1.00 -9.42 17.10
C VAL A 90 -1.97 -9.67 18.26
N LEU A 91 -3.28 -9.58 18.01
CA LEU A 91 -4.27 -9.93 19.00
C LEU A 91 -3.98 -11.40 19.32
N SER A 92 -3.32 -11.62 20.45
CA SER A 92 -3.28 -12.93 21.09
C SER A 92 -4.74 -13.34 21.23
N ARG A 93 -5.15 -14.26 20.37
CA ARG A 93 -6.47 -14.88 20.37
C ARG A 93 -6.48 -15.77 21.62
N SER A 94 -6.60 -15.16 22.80
CA SER A 94 -6.99 -15.89 24.00
C SER A 94 -8.46 -16.23 23.80
N VAL A 95 -8.67 -17.40 23.21
CA VAL A 95 -9.94 -18.12 23.23
C VAL A 95 -10.22 -18.40 24.71
N HIS A 96 -11.30 -17.81 25.23
CA HIS A 96 -11.87 -18.19 26.52
C HIS A 96 -13.06 -19.12 26.26
#